data_AF-A0A4R4K9T0-F1
#
_entry.id   AF-A0A4R4K9T0-F1
#
_cell.length_a   1.000
_cell.length_b   1.000
_cell.length_c   1.000
_cell.angle_alpha   90.00
_cell.angle_beta   90.00
_cell.angle_gamma   90.00
#
_symmetry.space_group_name_H-M   'P 1'
#
loop_
_entity.id
_entity.type
_entity.pdbx_description
1 polymer ?
#
loop_
_entity_poly.entity_id
_entity_poly.type
_entity_poly.pdbx_seq_one_letter_code
_entity_poly.pdbx_strand_id
1 'polypeptide(L)'
;MEGFLYFVPGFLTKTKRMQSSKYVLIILLMITAQAGHAQLFEQTERKFKEGVNLYNQGKYQLAMEAMSSLTTANADPGFSPVAHYYHALSAHKLKKFNESNLMLKQLLTRFSTWNHKDEAYYLLGANYFSLSDYRAGLDFLNRVGDPALGKDIQGLKQHYLANLTDIQQLKTLNAEFRNDRIVAEMLVAAIQSKSTNKADLELSDRLTNQFGIQATADSPKRETKKSTTPNPNDRKWTKGFYNVAVLFPYRLEDARASKRNLPNQFAYDYFEGMQLARQRLKSEGVLVNIQAYDVSNEEDKVLEMLNNGLFRQSDLIFGPLYSKTFDLISAYANENAIPLINPLATDGSLLQSGESIFLAHPSIDLQISETLKLAKAKDRSLSAAIYYGTSPKDSLMAATYRRNLLSSGGKVVEIKKVSGGAAEINARVSLFEGAKPSHIVLFSNDAKSGPGLMNVVAGRKLTDIPVFAVANSFDFNRFRPSGYGGKLYLIEPDFIELTKESIREFQKTYYDKTNTLPSVYSYQGYDQLLFFGRMIAKYNERVQTGITMRKYDEDYLLSGFDYTKSRENSVSCILHYEDSRWVPVQF
;
A
#
# COMPACT_ATOMS: atom_id res chain seq x y z
N MET A 1 -18.12 -47.38 -6.21
CA MET A 1 -18.63 -48.75 -6.35
C MET A 1 -18.26 -49.47 -5.07
N GLU A 2 -19.29 -49.95 -4.36
CA GLU A 2 -19.33 -51.09 -3.40
C GLU A 2 -18.27 -51.15 -2.28
N GLY A 3 -18.57 -51.39 -1.01
CA GLY A 3 -19.74 -52.00 -0.39
C GLY A 3 -19.28 -52.90 0.77
N PHE A 4 -19.87 -52.69 1.94
CA PHE A 4 -20.14 -53.67 2.99
C PHE A 4 -19.04 -54.34 3.84
N LEU A 5 -19.06 -53.92 5.10
CA LEU A 5 -18.90 -54.72 6.33
C LEU A 5 -19.45 -56.15 6.24
N TYR A 6 -18.72 -57.10 6.84
CA TYR A 6 -19.31 -58.24 7.54
C TYR A 6 -18.58 -58.55 8.86
N PHE A 7 -19.41 -58.97 9.82
CA PHE A 7 -19.20 -59.27 11.22
C PHE A 7 -18.20 -60.40 11.54
N VAL A 8 -17.67 -60.39 12.76
CA VAL A 8 -17.17 -61.57 13.48
C VAL A 8 -17.97 -61.73 14.78
N PRO A 9 -18.44 -62.95 15.14
CA PRO A 9 -18.78 -63.29 16.51
C PRO A 9 -17.70 -64.16 17.19
N GLY A 10 -17.40 -63.82 18.44
CA GLY A 10 -17.32 -64.77 19.56
C GLY A 10 -16.20 -65.83 19.64
N PHE A 11 -15.28 -65.60 20.59
CA PHE A 11 -14.86 -66.53 21.67
C PHE A 11 -14.23 -67.91 21.33
N LEU A 12 -12.95 -68.13 21.72
CA LEU A 12 -12.53 -68.97 22.88
C LEU A 12 -11.00 -69.32 22.91
N THR A 13 -10.39 -68.99 24.06
CA THR A 13 -9.38 -69.74 24.85
C THR A 13 -7.97 -70.11 24.36
N LYS A 14 -7.01 -69.56 25.13
CA LYS A 14 -5.86 -70.17 25.84
C LYS A 14 -4.78 -70.99 25.09
N THR A 15 -3.64 -70.32 25.00
CA THR A 15 -2.28 -70.73 25.41
C THR A 15 -1.54 -71.83 24.62
N LYS A 16 -0.50 -71.41 23.90
CA LYS A 16 0.85 -71.97 24.05
C LYS A 16 1.90 -70.84 23.94
N ARG A 17 2.63 -70.66 25.03
CA ARG A 17 3.67 -69.63 25.25
C ARG A 17 5.03 -70.30 25.01
N MET A 18 5.97 -69.52 24.46
CA MET A 18 7.42 -69.79 24.26
C MET A 18 7.87 -70.19 22.85
N GLN A 19 7.91 -69.19 21.96
CA GLN A 19 9.16 -68.70 21.33
C GLN A 19 9.11 -67.18 21.05
N SER A 20 8.23 -66.44 21.72
CA SER A 20 7.93 -65.04 21.39
C SER A 20 8.71 -64.01 22.21
N SER A 21 9.45 -64.37 23.26
CA SER A 21 9.99 -63.36 24.19
C SER A 21 11.18 -62.55 23.64
N LYS A 22 11.97 -63.09 22.70
CA LYS A 22 13.04 -62.31 22.03
C LYS A 22 12.48 -61.43 20.91
N TYR A 23 11.50 -61.93 20.15
CA TYR A 23 10.86 -61.16 19.08
C TYR A 23 9.88 -60.10 19.61
N VAL A 24 9.18 -60.36 20.72
CA VAL A 24 8.33 -59.37 21.39
C VAL A 24 9.17 -58.26 22.01
N LEU A 25 10.34 -58.55 22.58
CA LEU A 25 11.22 -57.49 23.10
C LEU A 25 11.79 -56.62 21.96
N ILE A 26 12.16 -57.23 20.82
CA ILE A 26 12.64 -56.52 19.62
C ILE A 26 11.52 -55.71 18.95
N ILE A 27 10.29 -56.25 18.89
CA ILE A 27 9.12 -55.54 18.36
C ILE A 27 8.68 -54.43 19.33
N LEU A 28 8.74 -54.63 20.66
CA LEU A 28 8.46 -53.58 21.64
C LEU A 28 9.53 -52.47 21.60
N LEU A 29 10.80 -52.82 21.41
CA LEU A 29 11.91 -51.87 21.18
C LEU A 29 11.78 -51.12 19.84
N MET A 30 11.29 -51.78 18.78
CA MET A 30 11.00 -51.11 17.51
C MET A 30 9.78 -50.19 17.59
N ILE A 31 8.73 -50.56 18.33
CA ILE A 31 7.53 -49.73 18.52
C ILE A 31 7.84 -48.52 19.42
N THR A 32 8.65 -48.68 20.49
CA THR A 32 9.07 -47.55 21.32
C THR A 32 10.09 -46.64 20.62
N ALA A 33 10.97 -47.19 19.78
CA ALA A 33 11.84 -46.39 18.91
C ALA A 33 11.04 -45.59 17.86
N GLN A 34 10.01 -46.20 17.25
CA GLN A 34 9.12 -45.51 16.31
C GLN A 34 8.27 -44.43 16.99
N ALA A 35 7.78 -44.67 18.22
CA ALA A 35 7.06 -43.67 19.00
C ALA A 35 7.96 -42.49 19.41
N GLY A 36 9.21 -42.76 19.82
CA GLY A 36 10.20 -41.73 20.15
C GLY A 36 10.63 -40.90 18.93
N HIS A 37 10.78 -41.52 17.76
CA HIS A 37 11.06 -40.81 16.51
C HIS A 37 9.86 -40.00 16.00
N ALA A 38 8.63 -40.51 16.14
CA ALA A 38 7.42 -39.75 15.79
C ALA A 38 7.24 -38.50 16.67
N GLN A 39 7.49 -38.63 17.98
CA GLN A 39 7.39 -37.51 18.92
C GLN A 39 8.49 -36.46 18.70
N LEU A 40 9.72 -36.88 18.38
CA LEU A 40 10.82 -35.96 18.05
C LEU A 40 10.58 -35.25 16.71
N PHE A 41 10.05 -35.96 15.72
CA PHE A 41 9.67 -35.39 14.42
C PHE A 41 8.56 -34.33 14.57
N GLU A 42 7.50 -34.63 15.32
CA GLU A 42 6.41 -33.69 15.60
C GLU A 42 6.92 -32.42 16.32
N GLN A 43 7.85 -32.58 17.26
CA GLN A 43 8.48 -31.46 17.94
C GLN A 43 9.34 -30.61 16.99
N THR A 44 10.06 -31.25 16.06
CA THR A 44 10.90 -30.59 15.04
C THR A 44 10.04 -29.81 14.04
N GLU A 45 8.96 -30.42 13.55
CA GLU A 45 7.99 -29.79 12.66
C GLU A 45 7.31 -28.59 13.33
N ARG A 46 6.94 -28.71 14.60
CA ARG A 46 6.32 -27.61 15.36
C ARG A 46 7.25 -26.41 15.47
N LYS A 47 8.53 -26.63 15.84
CA LYS A 47 9.54 -25.57 15.92
C LYS A 47 9.79 -24.91 14.57
N PHE A 48 9.84 -25.72 13.51
CA PHE A 48 10.00 -25.21 12.15
C PHE A 48 8.82 -24.30 11.76
N LYS A 49 7.57 -24.75 11.96
CA LYS A 49 6.36 -23.95 11.69
C LYS A 49 6.32 -22.66 12.51
N GLU A 50 6.72 -22.72 13.77
CA GLU A 50 6.83 -21.54 14.64
C GLU A 50 7.84 -20.53 14.08
N GLY A 51 9.05 -20.98 13.71
CA GLY A 51 10.07 -20.13 13.10
C GLY A 51 9.60 -19.46 11.81
N VAL A 52 8.93 -20.18 10.91
CA VAL A 52 8.35 -19.61 9.68
C VAL A 52 7.25 -18.59 10.00
N ASN A 53 6.39 -18.87 10.98
CA ASN A 53 5.35 -17.93 11.39
C ASN A 53 5.92 -16.65 12.00
N LEU A 54 6.94 -16.77 12.85
CA LEU A 54 7.65 -15.62 13.41
C LEU A 54 8.32 -14.76 12.33
N TYR A 55 8.90 -15.40 11.31
CA TYR A 55 9.43 -14.70 10.14
C TYR A 55 8.34 -13.89 9.41
N ASN A 56 7.18 -14.51 9.13
CA ASN A 56 6.05 -13.87 8.45
C ASN A 56 5.43 -12.72 9.26
N GLN A 57 5.58 -12.73 10.59
CA GLN A 57 5.15 -11.63 11.48
C GLN A 57 6.20 -10.51 11.59
N GLY A 58 7.34 -10.60 10.89
CA GLY A 58 8.44 -9.64 11.00
C GLY A 58 9.26 -9.76 12.28
N LYS A 59 9.08 -10.82 13.07
CA LYS A 59 9.80 -11.08 14.33
C LYS A 59 11.09 -11.86 14.07
N TYR A 60 12.00 -11.26 13.29
CA TYR A 60 13.16 -11.95 12.72
C TYR A 60 14.13 -12.53 13.77
N GLN A 61 14.36 -11.83 14.89
CA GLN A 61 15.26 -12.32 15.94
C GLN A 61 14.72 -13.61 16.58
N LEU A 62 13.41 -13.64 16.87
CA LEU A 62 12.76 -14.83 17.42
C LEU A 62 12.68 -15.96 16.38
N ALA A 63 12.51 -15.63 15.09
CA ALA A 63 12.55 -16.61 14.02
C ALA A 63 13.92 -17.31 13.91
N MET A 64 15.02 -16.55 14.05
CA MET A 64 16.38 -17.10 14.11
C MET A 64 16.55 -18.05 15.29
N GLU A 65 16.13 -17.62 16.49
CA GLU A 65 16.23 -18.43 17.71
C GLU A 65 15.45 -19.75 17.58
N ALA A 66 14.23 -19.70 17.04
CA ALA A 66 13.42 -20.89 16.78
C ALA A 66 14.09 -21.87 15.78
N MET A 67 14.77 -21.33 14.76
CA MET A 67 15.44 -22.12 13.72
C MET A 67 16.83 -22.63 14.13
N SER A 68 17.49 -22.04 15.13
CA SER A 68 18.88 -22.33 15.51
C SER A 68 19.13 -23.82 15.80
N SER A 69 18.25 -24.48 16.54
CA SER A 69 18.40 -25.93 16.81
C SER A 69 18.27 -26.82 15.57
N LEU A 70 17.57 -26.33 14.53
CA LEU A 70 17.31 -27.03 13.27
C LEU A 70 18.42 -26.86 12.23
N THR A 71 19.41 -26.00 12.49
CA THR A 71 20.58 -25.81 11.62
C THR A 71 21.80 -26.60 12.09
N THR A 72 21.72 -27.34 13.21
CA THR A 72 22.84 -28.11 13.76
C THR A 72 23.24 -29.30 12.87
N ALA A 73 24.45 -29.85 13.08
CA ALA A 73 25.00 -30.95 12.27
C ALA A 73 24.11 -32.20 12.23
N ASN A 74 23.43 -32.50 13.36
CA ASN A 74 22.59 -33.69 13.54
C ASN A 74 21.09 -33.41 13.34
N ALA A 75 20.72 -32.22 12.85
CA ALA A 75 19.33 -31.86 12.62
C ALA A 75 18.70 -32.67 11.48
N ASP A 76 17.37 -32.84 11.53
CA ASP A 76 16.61 -33.58 10.51
C ASP A 76 16.82 -32.97 9.11
N PRO A 77 17.36 -33.74 8.13
CA PRO A 77 17.58 -33.28 6.77
C PRO A 77 16.31 -32.81 6.04
N GLY A 78 15.12 -33.22 6.46
CA GLY A 78 13.84 -32.78 5.88
C GLY A 78 13.52 -31.31 6.16
N PHE A 79 13.96 -30.77 7.31
CA PHE A 79 13.70 -29.38 7.71
C PHE A 79 14.96 -28.52 7.66
N SER A 80 16.14 -29.12 7.86
CA SER A 80 17.39 -28.39 8.04
C SER A 80 17.73 -27.44 6.88
N PRO A 81 17.62 -27.81 5.58
CA PRO A 81 17.94 -26.89 4.49
C PRO A 81 17.10 -25.61 4.54
N VAL A 82 15.79 -25.78 4.73
CA VAL A 82 14.84 -24.66 4.78
C VAL A 82 15.03 -23.85 6.06
N ALA A 83 15.34 -24.49 7.19
CA ALA A 83 15.65 -23.79 8.43
C ALA A 83 16.92 -22.92 8.31
N HIS A 84 17.98 -23.40 7.64
CA HIS A 84 19.17 -22.58 7.36
C HIS A 84 18.79 -21.37 6.50
N TYR A 85 17.96 -21.56 5.48
CA TYR A 85 17.54 -20.48 4.59
C TYR A 85 16.69 -19.42 5.30
N TYR A 86 15.69 -19.81 6.09
CA TYR A 86 14.87 -18.86 6.87
C TYR A 86 15.66 -18.18 7.98
N HIS A 87 16.62 -18.87 8.60
CA HIS A 87 17.56 -18.25 9.54
C HIS A 87 18.40 -17.18 8.84
N ALA A 88 18.94 -17.50 7.66
CA ALA A 88 19.70 -16.57 6.85
C ALA A 88 18.87 -15.35 6.38
N LEU A 89 17.63 -15.57 5.92
CA LEU A 89 16.71 -14.50 5.54
C LEU A 89 16.40 -13.59 6.73
N SER A 90 16.17 -14.16 7.91
CA SER A 90 15.93 -13.39 9.13
C SER A 90 17.16 -12.55 9.51
N ALA A 91 18.36 -13.14 9.46
CA ALA A 91 19.61 -12.43 9.70
C ALA A 91 19.83 -11.30 8.69
N HIS A 92 19.53 -11.52 7.40
CA HIS A 92 19.56 -10.49 6.36
C HIS A 92 18.60 -9.34 6.68
N LYS A 93 17.34 -9.61 7.07
CA LYS A 93 16.36 -8.57 7.45
C LYS A 93 16.80 -7.75 8.66
N LEU A 94 17.61 -8.32 9.56
CA LEU A 94 18.25 -7.63 10.68
C LEU A 94 19.59 -6.96 10.33
N LYS A 95 19.99 -6.94 9.04
CA LYS A 95 21.28 -6.45 8.55
C LYS A 95 22.50 -7.18 9.15
N LYS A 96 22.30 -8.39 9.68
CA LYS A 96 23.36 -9.30 10.18
C LYS A 96 23.95 -10.12 9.01
N PHE A 97 24.52 -9.43 8.02
CA PHE A 97 24.92 -10.03 6.75
C PHE A 97 25.97 -11.14 6.90
N ASN A 98 26.94 -10.99 7.81
CA ASN A 98 27.94 -12.02 8.07
C ASN A 98 27.34 -13.32 8.61
N GLU A 99 26.36 -13.23 9.50
CA GLU A 99 25.64 -14.39 10.04
C GLU A 99 24.76 -15.05 8.98
N SER A 100 24.06 -14.23 8.17
CA SER A 100 23.31 -14.70 7.02
C SER A 100 24.21 -15.47 6.04
N ASN A 101 25.38 -14.90 5.70
CA ASN A 101 26.38 -15.53 4.82
C ASN A 101 26.90 -16.85 5.38
N LEU A 102 27.15 -16.92 6.69
CA LEU A 102 27.58 -18.16 7.35
C LEU A 102 26.54 -19.27 7.15
N MET A 103 25.26 -18.96 7.41
CA MET A 103 24.17 -19.93 7.29
C MET A 103 23.95 -20.38 5.83
N LEU A 104 24.01 -19.47 4.87
CA LEU A 104 23.85 -19.78 3.45
C LEU A 104 25.01 -20.64 2.92
N LYS A 105 26.24 -20.35 3.34
CA LYS A 105 27.39 -21.18 2.99
C LYS A 105 27.30 -22.58 3.59
N GLN A 106 26.87 -22.70 4.84
CA GLN A 106 26.63 -23.99 5.48
C GLN A 106 25.53 -24.78 4.76
N LEU A 107 24.43 -24.11 4.39
CA LEU A 107 23.34 -24.67 3.59
C LEU A 107 23.86 -25.25 2.26
N LEU A 108 24.56 -24.43 1.47
CA LEU A 108 25.08 -24.84 0.16
C LEU A 108 26.16 -25.92 0.25
N THR A 109 26.93 -25.95 1.34
CA THR A 109 27.97 -26.98 1.56
C THR A 109 27.36 -28.32 1.97
N ARG A 110 26.35 -28.31 2.84
CA ARG A 110 25.74 -29.53 3.41
C ARG A 110 24.64 -30.11 2.53
N PHE A 111 23.95 -29.25 1.78
CA PHE A 111 22.77 -29.60 0.98
C PHE A 111 22.94 -29.11 -0.47
N SER A 112 24.00 -29.58 -1.13
CA SER A 112 24.39 -29.15 -2.50
C SER A 112 23.34 -29.44 -3.57
N THR A 113 22.41 -30.37 -3.31
CA THR A 113 21.29 -30.73 -4.19
C THR A 113 19.98 -30.04 -3.82
N TRP A 114 19.99 -29.05 -2.92
CA TRP A 114 18.78 -28.34 -2.53
C TRP A 114 18.19 -27.55 -3.72
N ASN A 115 16.90 -27.76 -3.97
CA ASN A 115 16.22 -27.25 -5.18
C ASN A 115 16.13 -25.71 -5.26
N HIS A 116 16.43 -25.00 -4.18
CA HIS A 116 16.42 -23.53 -4.09
C HIS A 116 17.82 -22.91 -3.87
N LYS A 117 18.87 -23.61 -4.33
CA LYS A 117 20.26 -23.16 -4.19
C LYS A 117 20.52 -21.81 -4.88
N ASP A 118 19.78 -21.50 -5.93
CA ASP A 118 19.94 -20.28 -6.71
C ASP A 118 19.46 -19.05 -5.93
N GLU A 119 18.40 -19.19 -5.15
CA GLU A 119 17.90 -18.19 -4.21
C GLU A 119 18.88 -17.97 -3.04
N ALA A 120 19.62 -19.01 -2.63
CA ALA A 120 20.70 -18.88 -1.65
C ALA A 120 21.93 -18.15 -2.23
N TYR A 121 22.30 -18.42 -3.49
CA TYR A 121 23.36 -17.68 -4.18
C TYR A 121 22.98 -16.21 -4.40
N TYR A 122 21.73 -15.92 -4.77
CA TYR A 122 21.21 -14.57 -4.87
C TYR A 122 21.33 -13.80 -3.55
N LEU A 123 20.87 -14.41 -2.44
CA LEU A 123 20.92 -13.77 -1.12
C LEU A 123 22.37 -13.56 -0.63
N LEU A 124 23.29 -14.50 -0.91
CA LEU A 124 24.72 -14.31 -0.67
C LEU A 124 25.26 -13.10 -1.45
N GLY A 125 24.90 -12.98 -2.72
CA GLY A 125 25.24 -11.83 -3.56
C GLY A 125 24.80 -10.50 -2.94
N ALA A 126 23.53 -10.40 -2.55
CA ALA A 126 22.96 -9.21 -1.92
C ALA A 126 23.62 -8.86 -0.58
N ASN A 127 23.91 -9.87 0.26
CA ASN A 127 24.60 -9.67 1.52
C ASN A 127 26.04 -9.16 1.32
N TYR A 128 26.78 -9.72 0.37
CA TYR A 128 28.15 -9.29 0.08
C TYR A 128 28.23 -7.88 -0.50
N PHE A 129 27.29 -7.53 -1.38
CA PHE A 129 27.12 -6.14 -1.83
C PHE A 129 26.78 -5.19 -0.69
N SER A 130 25.94 -5.60 0.26
CA SER A 130 25.64 -4.81 1.47
C SER A 130 26.87 -4.62 2.39
N LEU A 131 27.87 -5.50 2.27
CA LEU A 131 29.16 -5.41 2.96
C LEU A 131 30.23 -4.70 2.12
N SER A 132 29.87 -4.15 0.95
CA SER A 132 30.79 -3.54 -0.03
C SER A 132 31.87 -4.50 -0.58
N ASP A 133 31.70 -5.81 -0.42
CA ASP A 133 32.54 -6.83 -1.04
C ASP A 133 31.96 -7.20 -2.41
N TYR A 134 32.13 -6.28 -3.37
CA TYR A 134 31.57 -6.40 -4.70
C TYR A 134 32.10 -7.63 -5.46
N ARG A 135 33.33 -8.04 -5.18
CA ARG A 135 33.94 -9.22 -5.81
C ARG A 135 33.20 -10.50 -5.40
N ALA A 136 33.05 -10.72 -4.09
CA ALA A 136 32.31 -11.88 -3.60
C ALA A 136 30.84 -11.84 -4.02
N GLY A 137 30.23 -10.64 -4.02
CA GLY A 137 28.85 -10.46 -4.47
C GLY A 137 28.66 -10.90 -5.93
N LEU A 138 29.50 -10.42 -6.84
CA LEU A 138 29.47 -10.80 -8.26
C LEU A 138 29.75 -12.29 -8.49
N ASP A 139 30.70 -12.87 -7.75
CA ASP A 139 31.00 -14.31 -7.83
C ASP A 139 29.78 -15.16 -7.48
N PHE A 140 29.06 -14.86 -6.40
CA PHE A 140 27.85 -15.60 -6.05
C PHE A 140 26.70 -15.38 -7.02
N LEU A 141 26.49 -14.14 -7.48
CA LEU A 141 25.43 -13.85 -8.47
C LEU A 141 25.67 -14.56 -9.81
N ASN A 142 26.92 -14.76 -10.22
CA ASN A 142 27.25 -15.47 -11.46
C ASN A 142 27.06 -17.00 -11.37
N ARG A 143 26.84 -17.54 -10.17
CA ARG A 143 26.52 -18.96 -9.95
C ARG A 143 25.02 -19.26 -10.05
N VAL A 144 24.18 -18.22 -10.10
CA VAL A 144 22.72 -18.37 -10.25
C VAL A 144 22.42 -18.84 -11.67
N GLY A 145 21.79 -20.00 -11.80
CA GLY A 145 21.40 -20.60 -13.07
C GLY A 145 19.96 -20.29 -13.49
N ASP A 146 19.09 -19.93 -12.55
CA ASP A 146 17.68 -19.64 -12.78
C ASP A 146 17.49 -18.33 -13.57
N PRO A 147 16.98 -18.40 -14.81
CA PRO A 147 16.71 -17.21 -15.62
C PRO A 147 15.68 -16.26 -14.99
N ALA A 148 14.78 -16.77 -14.13
CA ALA A 148 13.76 -15.96 -13.46
C ALA A 148 14.39 -14.88 -12.56
N LEU A 149 15.53 -15.18 -11.95
CA LEU A 149 16.29 -14.24 -11.11
C LEU A 149 17.16 -13.27 -11.93
N GLY A 150 17.24 -13.43 -13.25
CA GLY A 150 18.13 -12.64 -14.11
C GLY A 150 17.89 -11.13 -14.03
N LYS A 151 16.63 -10.70 -13.98
CA LYS A 151 16.28 -9.27 -13.85
C LYS A 151 16.62 -8.73 -12.45
N ASP A 152 16.34 -9.50 -11.41
CA ASP A 152 16.65 -9.12 -10.02
C ASP A 152 18.15 -8.98 -9.81
N ILE A 153 18.95 -9.91 -10.36
CA ILE A 153 20.40 -9.85 -10.36
C ILE A 153 20.91 -8.59 -11.06
N GLN A 154 20.32 -8.22 -12.20
CA GLN A 154 20.69 -7.00 -12.91
C GLN A 154 20.38 -5.75 -12.08
N GLY A 155 19.18 -5.65 -11.50
CA GLY A 155 18.80 -4.54 -10.63
C GLY A 155 19.69 -4.43 -9.40
N LEU A 156 20.01 -5.55 -8.77
CA LEU A 156 20.92 -5.63 -7.62
C LEU A 156 22.33 -5.14 -7.97
N LYS A 157 22.90 -5.60 -9.10
CA LYS A 157 24.20 -5.13 -9.60
C LYS A 157 24.17 -3.63 -9.90
N GLN A 158 23.14 -3.13 -10.58
CA GLN A 158 23.00 -1.70 -10.87
C GLN A 158 22.92 -0.86 -9.61
N HIS A 159 22.10 -1.25 -8.63
CA HIS A 159 21.93 -0.51 -7.38
C HIS A 159 23.25 -0.34 -6.61
N TYR A 160 23.97 -1.43 -6.38
CA TYR A 160 25.18 -1.41 -5.55
C TYR A 160 26.42 -0.89 -6.30
N LEU A 161 26.50 -1.09 -7.62
CA LEU A 161 27.64 -0.61 -8.40
C LEU A 161 27.47 0.83 -8.92
N ALA A 162 26.26 1.39 -8.97
CA ALA A 162 26.02 2.76 -9.43
C ALA A 162 26.83 3.82 -8.66
N ASN A 163 27.02 3.62 -7.36
CA ASN A 163 27.77 4.53 -6.49
C ASN A 163 29.27 4.20 -6.42
N LEU A 164 29.69 3.07 -6.99
CA LEU A 164 31.10 2.67 -7.04
C LEU A 164 31.79 3.47 -8.14
N THR A 165 32.37 4.62 -7.78
CA THR A 165 32.98 5.53 -8.76
C THR A 165 34.51 5.48 -8.79
N ASP A 166 35.12 4.56 -8.04
CA ASP A 166 36.56 4.30 -8.07
C ASP A 166 36.93 3.52 -9.34
N ILE A 167 37.62 4.19 -10.27
CA ILE A 167 37.99 3.63 -11.57
C ILE A 167 38.92 2.42 -11.41
N GLN A 168 39.84 2.42 -10.45
CA GLN A 168 40.79 1.31 -10.29
C GLN A 168 40.11 0.07 -9.74
N GLN A 169 39.17 0.24 -8.81
CA GLN A 169 38.34 -0.84 -8.30
C GLN A 169 37.44 -1.41 -9.40
N LEU A 170 36.79 -0.56 -10.21
CA LEU A 170 35.97 -0.99 -11.35
C LEU A 170 36.81 -1.71 -12.44
N LYS A 171 38.03 -1.25 -12.72
CA LYS A 171 38.96 -1.98 -13.62
C LYS A 171 39.29 -3.37 -13.10
N THR A 172 39.52 -3.50 -11.80
CA THR A 172 39.80 -4.78 -11.15
C THR A 172 38.61 -5.72 -11.29
N LEU A 173 37.40 -5.24 -11.00
CA LEU A 173 36.17 -6.02 -11.18
C LEU A 173 35.94 -6.40 -12.66
N ASN A 174 36.12 -5.47 -13.60
CA ASN A 174 35.96 -5.76 -15.02
C ASN A 174 37.00 -6.78 -15.54
N ALA A 175 38.22 -6.77 -15.00
CA ALA A 175 39.26 -7.73 -15.37
C ALA A 175 38.92 -9.17 -14.93
N GLU A 176 38.24 -9.32 -13.78
CA GLU A 176 37.79 -10.59 -13.23
C GLU A 176 36.46 -11.06 -13.85
N PHE A 177 35.52 -10.14 -14.06
CA PHE A 177 34.20 -10.39 -14.60
C PHE A 177 34.04 -9.84 -16.03
N ARG A 178 34.91 -10.28 -16.94
CA ARG A 178 35.10 -9.71 -18.30
C ARG A 178 33.86 -9.68 -19.21
N ASN A 179 32.86 -10.50 -18.90
CA ASN A 179 31.61 -10.62 -19.67
C ASN A 179 30.42 -9.98 -18.93
N ASP A 180 30.65 -9.36 -17.77
CA ASP A 180 29.61 -8.69 -17.01
C ASP A 180 29.35 -7.29 -17.59
N ARG A 181 28.24 -7.19 -18.32
CA ARG A 181 27.83 -5.94 -18.98
C ARG A 181 27.65 -4.78 -17.99
N ILE A 182 27.14 -5.02 -16.78
CA ILE A 182 26.84 -3.95 -15.82
C ILE A 182 28.15 -3.41 -15.25
N VAL A 183 29.11 -4.28 -14.93
CA VAL A 183 30.45 -3.84 -14.50
C VAL A 183 31.13 -3.00 -15.60
N ALA A 184 31.00 -3.42 -16.86
CA ALA A 184 31.52 -2.66 -17.99
C ALA A 184 30.83 -1.29 -18.16
N GLU A 185 29.51 -1.22 -18.04
CA GLU A 185 28.73 0.03 -18.07
C GLU A 185 29.16 0.99 -16.96
N MET A 186 29.33 0.51 -15.73
CA MET A 186 29.78 1.35 -14.61
C MET A 186 31.22 1.85 -14.81
N LEU A 187 32.11 1.01 -15.37
CA LEU A 187 33.48 1.42 -15.69
C LEU A 187 33.53 2.46 -16.80
N VAL A 188 32.74 2.30 -17.86
CA VAL A 188 32.62 3.29 -18.95
C VAL A 188 32.13 4.63 -18.38
N ALA A 189 31.06 4.62 -17.58
CA ALA A 189 30.50 5.83 -16.98
C ALA A 189 31.50 6.54 -16.04
N ALA A 190 32.20 5.78 -15.20
CA ALA A 190 33.22 6.32 -14.29
C ALA A 190 34.42 6.92 -15.04
N ILE A 191 34.90 6.26 -16.11
CA ILE A 191 35.98 6.77 -16.94
C ILE A 191 35.57 8.05 -17.67
N GLN A 192 34.41 8.05 -18.32
CA GLN A 192 33.92 9.21 -19.09
C GLN A 192 33.69 10.44 -18.21
N SER A 193 33.27 10.23 -16.96
CA SER A 193 33.01 11.33 -16.02
C SER A 193 34.25 11.86 -15.31
N LYS A 194 35.27 11.02 -15.04
CA LYS A 194 36.37 11.38 -14.13
C LYS A 194 37.79 11.25 -14.69
N SER A 195 38.01 10.47 -15.75
CA SER A 195 39.37 10.23 -16.26
C SER A 195 39.67 11.03 -17.53
N THR A 196 40.88 11.56 -17.57
CA THR A 196 41.48 12.17 -18.77
C THR A 196 42.66 11.34 -19.30
N ASN A 197 42.95 10.19 -18.67
CA ASN A 197 44.05 9.31 -19.07
C ASN A 197 43.71 8.61 -20.39
N LYS A 198 44.61 8.68 -21.36
CA LYS A 198 44.46 8.06 -22.68
C LYS A 198 44.15 6.56 -22.62
N ALA A 199 44.83 5.80 -21.75
CA ALA A 199 44.61 4.36 -21.61
C ALA A 199 43.22 4.03 -21.06
N ASP A 200 42.64 4.92 -20.24
CA ASP A 200 41.30 4.74 -19.70
C ASP A 200 40.26 5.01 -20.78
N LEU A 201 40.43 6.08 -21.55
CA LEU A 201 39.53 6.41 -22.66
C LEU A 201 39.52 5.30 -23.72
N GLU A 202 40.69 4.76 -24.09
CA GLU A 202 40.79 3.62 -25.01
C GLU A 202 40.10 2.36 -24.43
N LEU A 203 40.22 2.11 -23.13
CA LEU A 203 39.51 1.02 -22.46
C LEU A 203 37.99 1.23 -22.52
N SER A 204 37.52 2.46 -22.26
CA SER A 204 36.11 2.84 -22.33
C SER A 204 35.53 2.62 -23.73
N ASP A 205 36.24 3.03 -24.79
CA ASP A 205 35.83 2.82 -26.18
C ASP A 205 35.73 1.32 -26.52
N ARG A 206 36.71 0.51 -26.09
CA ARG A 206 36.66 -0.94 -26.30
C ARG A 206 35.46 -1.59 -25.61
N LEU A 207 35.18 -1.23 -24.35
CA LEU A 207 34.04 -1.78 -23.61
C LEU A 207 32.70 -1.33 -24.20
N THR A 208 32.62 -0.06 -24.63
CA THR A 208 31.45 0.50 -25.31
C THR A 208 31.12 -0.30 -26.57
N ASN A 209 32.14 -0.59 -27.39
CA ASN A 209 31.98 -1.40 -28.59
C ASN A 209 31.68 -2.89 -28.29
N GLN A 210 32.33 -3.46 -27.28
CA GLN A 210 32.15 -4.88 -26.91
C GLN A 210 30.71 -5.15 -26.42
N PHE A 211 30.12 -4.24 -25.65
CA PHE A 211 28.82 -4.44 -25.00
C PHE A 211 27.66 -3.65 -25.62
N GLY A 212 27.94 -2.82 -26.64
CA GLY A 212 26.93 -1.96 -27.27
C GLY A 212 26.36 -0.92 -26.31
N ILE A 213 27.22 -0.32 -25.48
CA ILE A 213 26.83 0.68 -24.47
C ILE A 213 26.52 1.99 -25.21
N GLN A 214 25.35 2.59 -24.98
CA GLN A 214 25.03 3.90 -25.53
C GLN A 214 25.81 4.96 -24.75
N ALA A 215 26.77 5.62 -25.40
CA ALA A 215 27.47 6.75 -24.79
C ALA A 215 26.46 7.86 -24.49
N THR A 216 26.25 8.17 -23.20
CA THR A 216 25.55 9.39 -22.79
C THR A 216 26.40 10.58 -23.23
N ALA A 217 26.09 11.11 -24.41
CA ALA A 217 26.66 12.33 -24.92
C ALA A 217 26.06 13.53 -24.16
N ASP A 218 26.44 13.67 -22.89
CA ASP A 218 26.31 14.92 -22.15
C ASP A 218 27.49 15.05 -21.17
N SER A 219 28.59 15.59 -21.70
CA SER A 219 29.57 16.35 -20.93
C SER A 219 29.99 17.57 -21.75
N PRO A 220 30.07 18.76 -21.13
CA PRO A 220 29.97 20.03 -21.83
C PRO A 220 31.29 20.39 -22.51
N LYS A 221 31.32 20.40 -23.85
CA LYS A 221 32.31 21.20 -24.59
C LYS A 221 31.77 22.61 -24.80
N ARG A 222 32.45 23.51 -24.11
CA ARG A 222 32.38 24.96 -24.13
C ARG A 222 32.61 25.50 -25.55
N GLU A 223 31.54 25.87 -26.24
CA GLU A 223 31.60 26.93 -27.26
C GLU A 223 30.45 27.91 -27.07
N THR A 224 30.84 29.17 -26.93
CA THR A 224 30.01 30.34 -26.72
C THR A 224 29.08 30.59 -27.91
N LYS A 225 27.79 30.33 -27.75
CA LYS A 225 26.75 31.07 -28.47
C LYS A 225 25.66 31.50 -27.51
N LYS A 226 25.46 32.83 -27.46
CA LYS A 226 24.31 33.48 -26.83
C LYS A 226 23.04 32.86 -27.39
N SER A 227 22.38 32.05 -26.60
CA SER A 227 21.01 31.62 -26.82
C SER A 227 20.20 32.21 -25.67
N THR A 228 19.41 33.24 -25.97
CA THR A 228 18.26 33.65 -25.17
C THR A 228 17.50 32.41 -24.72
N THR A 229 17.47 32.18 -23.41
CA THR A 229 16.59 31.20 -22.77
C THR A 229 15.16 31.49 -23.21
N PRO A 230 14.46 30.53 -23.85
CA PRO A 230 13.01 30.63 -23.94
C PRO A 230 12.46 30.62 -22.51
N ASN A 231 11.58 31.57 -22.25
CA ASN A 231 10.79 31.63 -21.04
C ASN A 231 10.15 30.24 -20.79
N PRO A 232 10.17 29.67 -19.56
CA PRO A 232 9.48 28.40 -19.25
C PRO A 232 7.98 28.41 -19.57
N ASN A 233 7.43 29.56 -19.93
CA ASN A 233 6.03 29.79 -20.27
C ASN A 233 5.65 29.47 -21.73
N ASP A 234 6.58 29.04 -22.60
CA ASP A 234 6.32 28.82 -24.04
C ASP A 234 6.33 27.35 -24.49
N ARG A 235 6.40 26.37 -23.58
CA ARG A 235 6.22 24.96 -23.97
C ARG A 235 4.74 24.68 -24.26
N LYS A 236 4.38 24.88 -25.52
CA LYS A 236 3.07 24.50 -26.06
C LYS A 236 2.93 22.98 -26.02
N TRP A 237 1.85 22.47 -25.41
CA TRP A 237 1.51 21.05 -25.45
C TRP A 237 1.34 20.57 -26.90
N THR A 238 2.14 19.60 -27.34
CA THR A 238 2.13 19.12 -28.74
C THR A 238 1.70 17.65 -28.89
N LYS A 239 1.57 16.89 -27.80
CA LYS A 239 1.27 15.44 -27.85
C LYS A 239 -0.14 15.15 -28.40
N GLY A 240 -1.11 16.06 -28.18
CA GLY A 240 -2.51 15.87 -28.56
C GLY A 240 -3.30 14.88 -27.70
N PHE A 241 -2.67 14.27 -26.70
CA PHE A 241 -3.26 13.40 -25.69
C PHE A 241 -2.51 13.56 -24.36
N TYR A 242 -3.08 13.05 -23.26
CA TYR A 242 -2.49 13.03 -21.92
C TYR A 242 -2.34 11.59 -21.43
N ASN A 243 -1.16 11.22 -20.95
CA ASN A 243 -0.91 9.94 -20.30
C ASN A 243 -1.24 10.03 -18.80
N VAL A 244 -2.10 9.14 -18.33
CA VAL A 244 -2.52 9.06 -16.93
C VAL A 244 -2.08 7.71 -16.37
N ALA A 245 -1.19 7.71 -15.39
CA ALA A 245 -0.81 6.51 -14.67
C ALA A 245 -1.72 6.28 -13.46
N VAL A 246 -2.14 5.03 -13.22
CA VAL A 246 -3.02 4.62 -12.12
C VAL A 246 -2.35 3.51 -11.33
N LEU A 247 -1.91 3.82 -10.11
CA LEU A 247 -0.99 3.02 -9.30
C LEU A 247 -1.75 2.39 -8.14
N PHE A 248 -2.52 1.35 -8.42
CA PHE A 248 -3.43 0.72 -7.45
C PHE A 248 -3.01 -0.71 -7.15
N PRO A 249 -3.39 -1.25 -5.99
CA PRO A 249 -3.09 -2.63 -5.63
C PRO A 249 -4.11 -3.57 -6.25
N TYR A 250 -4.02 -3.80 -7.57
CA TYR A 250 -4.91 -4.70 -8.28
C TYR A 250 -4.73 -6.16 -7.84
N ARG A 251 -3.54 -6.53 -7.35
CA ARG A 251 -3.21 -7.91 -6.94
C ARG A 251 -3.51 -8.92 -8.04
N LEU A 252 -3.02 -8.64 -9.25
CA LEU A 252 -3.32 -9.42 -10.45
C LEU A 252 -2.88 -10.89 -10.36
N GLU A 253 -1.84 -11.17 -9.56
CA GLU A 253 -1.39 -12.54 -9.28
C GLU A 253 -2.45 -13.36 -8.54
N ASP A 254 -3.14 -12.76 -7.58
CA ASP A 254 -4.20 -13.42 -6.82
C ASP A 254 -5.48 -13.64 -7.64
N ALA A 255 -5.75 -12.76 -8.61
CA ALA A 255 -6.91 -12.83 -9.49
C ALA A 255 -6.88 -14.07 -10.41
N ARG A 256 -5.68 -14.55 -10.77
CA ARG A 256 -5.50 -15.75 -11.61
C ARG A 256 -5.92 -17.05 -10.91
N ALA A 257 -6.04 -17.05 -9.59
CA ALA A 257 -6.43 -18.21 -8.80
C ALA A 257 -7.96 -18.34 -8.64
N SER A 258 -8.75 -18.18 -9.72
CA SER A 258 -10.18 -18.52 -9.85
C SER A 258 -11.05 -18.33 -8.58
N LYS A 259 -10.86 -17.23 -7.84
CA LYS A 259 -11.68 -16.88 -6.67
C LYS A 259 -12.86 -16.03 -7.12
N ARG A 260 -14.06 -16.38 -6.64
CA ARG A 260 -15.33 -15.67 -6.92
C ARG A 260 -15.35 -14.22 -6.40
N ASN A 261 -14.43 -13.87 -5.50
CA ASN A 261 -14.22 -12.51 -5.00
C ASN A 261 -12.78 -12.09 -5.34
N LEU A 262 -12.63 -11.05 -6.17
CA LEU A 262 -11.34 -10.44 -6.43
C LEU A 262 -10.87 -9.70 -5.16
N PRO A 263 -9.64 -9.93 -4.68
CA PRO A 263 -9.08 -9.06 -3.65
C PRO A 263 -9.01 -7.63 -4.20
N ASN A 264 -9.25 -6.64 -3.33
CA ASN A 264 -9.23 -5.21 -3.69
C ASN A 264 -10.23 -4.80 -4.80
N GLN A 265 -11.45 -5.34 -4.79
CA GLN A 265 -12.54 -4.96 -5.72
C GLN A 265 -12.69 -3.44 -5.93
N PHE A 266 -12.49 -2.65 -4.87
CA PHE A 266 -12.53 -1.18 -4.94
C PHE A 266 -11.62 -0.60 -6.04
N ALA A 267 -10.43 -1.18 -6.27
CA ALA A 267 -9.47 -0.71 -7.26
C ALA A 267 -9.99 -0.95 -8.69
N TYR A 268 -10.65 -2.09 -8.91
CA TYR A 268 -11.28 -2.43 -10.18
C TYR A 268 -12.50 -1.55 -10.45
N ASP A 269 -13.37 -1.36 -9.45
CA ASP A 269 -14.55 -0.50 -9.56
C ASP A 269 -14.17 0.94 -9.89
N TYR A 270 -13.12 1.46 -9.23
CA TYR A 270 -12.57 2.77 -9.49
C TYR A 270 -12.02 2.87 -10.92
N PHE A 271 -11.23 1.88 -11.35
CA PHE A 271 -10.68 1.84 -12.70
C PHE A 271 -11.79 1.79 -13.75
N GLU A 272 -12.88 1.04 -13.54
CA GLU A 272 -14.02 1.03 -14.46
C GLU A 272 -14.73 2.39 -14.53
N GLY A 273 -14.84 3.09 -13.41
CA GLY A 273 -15.25 4.50 -13.37
C GLY A 273 -14.37 5.39 -14.25
N MET A 274 -13.05 5.29 -14.10
CA MET A 274 -12.08 6.02 -14.93
C MET A 274 -12.24 5.69 -16.43
N GLN A 275 -12.52 4.44 -16.77
CA GLN A 275 -12.69 4.03 -18.17
C GLN A 275 -13.93 4.66 -18.81
N LEU A 276 -15.02 4.86 -18.05
CA LEU A 276 -16.19 5.62 -18.51
C LEU A 276 -15.87 7.12 -18.62
N ALA A 277 -15.15 7.68 -17.66
CA ALA A 277 -14.72 9.08 -17.72
C ALA A 277 -13.82 9.37 -18.92
N ARG A 278 -12.94 8.44 -19.29
CA ARG A 278 -12.15 8.52 -20.53
C ARG A 278 -13.02 8.64 -21.78
N GLN A 279 -14.13 7.92 -21.86
CA GLN A 279 -15.06 8.02 -22.99
C GLN A 279 -15.73 9.40 -23.03
N ARG A 280 -16.13 9.91 -21.85
CA ARG A 280 -16.70 11.25 -21.73
C ARG A 280 -15.68 12.34 -22.10
N LEU A 281 -14.46 12.29 -21.58
CA LEU A 281 -13.37 13.19 -21.96
C LEU A 281 -13.09 13.16 -23.47
N LYS A 282 -13.08 11.97 -24.08
CA LYS A 282 -12.93 11.84 -25.54
C LYS A 282 -14.05 12.57 -26.30
N SER A 283 -15.30 12.49 -25.83
CA SER A 283 -16.42 13.25 -26.41
C SER A 283 -16.28 14.78 -26.23
N GLU A 284 -15.54 15.20 -25.21
CA GLU A 284 -15.18 16.61 -24.93
C GLU A 284 -13.90 17.04 -25.68
N GLY A 285 -13.32 16.19 -26.53
CA GLY A 285 -12.10 16.48 -27.28
C GLY A 285 -10.81 16.29 -26.48
N VAL A 286 -10.88 15.75 -25.26
CA VAL A 286 -9.74 15.46 -24.39
C VAL A 286 -9.36 13.99 -24.51
N LEU A 287 -8.23 13.70 -25.17
CA LEU A 287 -7.72 12.35 -25.32
C LEU A 287 -6.86 11.95 -24.13
N VAL A 288 -7.30 10.94 -23.38
CA VAL A 288 -6.57 10.40 -22.23
C VAL A 288 -6.19 8.94 -22.48
N ASN A 289 -4.90 8.63 -22.29
CA ASN A 289 -4.36 7.28 -22.29
C ASN A 289 -4.12 6.82 -20.84
N ILE A 290 -4.91 5.87 -20.36
CA ILE A 290 -4.83 5.38 -18.98
C ILE A 290 -3.93 4.14 -18.94
N GLN A 291 -2.91 4.18 -18.09
CA GLN A 291 -1.96 3.10 -17.85
C GLN A 291 -2.10 2.62 -16.41
N ALA A 292 -2.56 1.38 -16.23
CA ALA A 292 -2.71 0.78 -14.92
C ALA A 292 -1.43 0.06 -14.49
N TYR A 293 -0.97 0.34 -13.27
CA TYR A 293 0.19 -0.29 -12.65
C TYR A 293 -0.27 -0.97 -11.35
N ASP A 294 0.00 -2.27 -11.24
CA ASP A 294 -0.26 -3.03 -10.01
C ASP A 294 0.84 -2.74 -8.99
N VAL A 295 0.55 -1.84 -8.07
CA VAL A 295 1.50 -1.37 -7.06
C VAL A 295 1.15 -2.00 -5.70
N SER A 296 2.03 -2.86 -5.21
CA SER A 296 1.97 -3.41 -3.85
C SER A 296 2.72 -2.50 -2.86
N ASN A 297 2.91 -2.94 -1.62
CA ASN A 297 3.68 -2.20 -0.60
C ASN A 297 5.20 -2.45 -0.70
N GLU A 298 5.69 -2.86 -1.88
CA GLU A 298 7.08 -3.25 -2.17
C GLU A 298 7.79 -2.13 -2.95
N GLU A 299 8.89 -1.63 -2.40
CA GLU A 299 9.67 -0.54 -3.02
C GLU A 299 10.32 -0.96 -4.35
N ASP A 300 10.77 -2.21 -4.48
CA ASP A 300 11.45 -2.70 -5.69
C ASP A 300 10.54 -2.65 -6.92
N LYS A 301 9.26 -3.03 -6.78
CA LYS A 301 8.24 -2.94 -7.85
C LYS A 301 7.97 -1.49 -8.25
N VAL A 302 8.01 -0.57 -7.29
CA VAL A 302 7.89 0.86 -7.57
C VAL A 302 9.12 1.36 -8.33
N LEU A 303 10.33 0.98 -7.93
CA LEU A 303 11.56 1.36 -8.63
C LEU A 303 11.60 0.82 -10.07
N GLU A 304 11.16 -0.42 -10.30
CA GLU A 304 11.01 -0.98 -11.66
C GLU A 304 10.03 -0.13 -12.49
N MET A 305 8.87 0.19 -11.92
CA MET A 305 7.87 1.04 -12.57
C MET A 305 8.41 2.45 -12.88
N LEU A 306 9.13 3.09 -11.98
CA LEU A 306 9.75 4.41 -12.20
C LEU A 306 10.79 4.40 -13.33
N ASN A 307 11.40 3.23 -13.59
CA ASN A 307 12.33 3.03 -14.70
C ASN A 307 11.64 2.62 -16.02
N ASN A 308 10.34 2.36 -15.99
CA ASN A 308 9.56 2.02 -17.17
C ASN A 308 9.40 3.24 -18.11
N GLY A 309 9.80 3.09 -19.38
CA GLY A 309 9.75 4.17 -20.37
C GLY A 309 8.34 4.68 -20.69
N LEU A 310 7.28 3.89 -20.47
CA LEU A 310 5.90 4.34 -20.61
C LEU A 310 5.46 5.15 -19.38
N PHE A 311 5.82 4.70 -18.17
CA PHE A 311 5.52 5.42 -16.93
C PHE A 311 6.15 6.81 -16.94
N ARG A 312 7.40 6.92 -17.42
CA ARG A 312 8.11 8.21 -17.52
C ARG A 312 7.48 9.23 -18.46
N GLN A 313 6.50 8.83 -19.25
CA GLN A 313 5.73 9.73 -20.12
C GLN A 313 4.41 10.17 -19.48
N SER A 314 4.17 9.83 -18.21
CA SER A 314 2.96 10.20 -17.48
C SER A 314 2.90 11.70 -17.27
N ASP A 315 1.70 12.24 -17.47
CA ASP A 315 1.40 13.66 -17.33
C ASP A 315 0.52 13.92 -16.10
N LEU A 316 -0.07 12.86 -15.55
CA LEU A 316 -0.90 12.83 -14.35
C LEU A 316 -0.77 11.45 -13.69
N ILE A 317 -0.68 11.42 -12.36
CA ILE A 317 -0.56 10.18 -11.58
C ILE A 317 -1.71 10.08 -10.58
N PHE A 318 -2.44 8.96 -10.59
CA PHE A 318 -3.39 8.58 -9.54
C PHE A 318 -2.80 7.48 -8.67
N GLY A 319 -2.77 7.71 -7.35
CA GLY A 319 -2.11 6.83 -6.39
C GLY A 319 -0.67 7.26 -6.08
N PRO A 320 0.08 6.48 -5.28
CA PRO A 320 -0.30 5.16 -4.76
C PRO A 320 -1.28 5.24 -3.58
N LEU A 321 -1.87 4.10 -3.21
CA LEU A 321 -2.77 4.01 -2.05
C LEU A 321 -2.06 3.60 -0.75
N TYR A 322 -0.87 3.00 -0.86
CA TYR A 322 -0.10 2.58 0.31
C TYR A 322 0.95 3.64 0.68
N SER A 323 1.07 3.89 1.99
CA SER A 323 1.96 4.91 2.53
C SER A 323 3.44 4.63 2.28
N LYS A 324 3.89 3.37 2.32
CA LYS A 324 5.33 3.06 2.17
C LYS A 324 5.86 3.38 0.78
N THR A 325 5.05 3.17 -0.25
CA THR A 325 5.41 3.46 -1.65
C THR A 325 5.22 4.92 -2.03
N PHE A 326 4.52 5.70 -1.20
CA PHE A 326 4.19 7.09 -1.46
C PHE A 326 5.44 7.97 -1.57
N ASP A 327 6.44 7.78 -0.71
CA ASP A 327 7.63 8.64 -0.66
C ASP A 327 8.41 8.61 -1.98
N LEU A 328 8.64 7.42 -2.55
CA LEU A 328 9.35 7.27 -3.84
C LEU A 328 8.59 7.93 -5.00
N ILE A 329 7.27 7.70 -5.06
CA ILE A 329 6.44 8.19 -6.16
C ILE A 329 6.21 9.71 -6.04
N SER A 330 6.05 10.22 -4.81
CA SER A 330 5.93 11.65 -4.54
C SER A 330 7.23 12.40 -4.86
N ALA A 331 8.40 11.84 -4.53
CA ALA A 331 9.68 12.42 -4.92
C ALA A 331 9.80 12.51 -6.46
N TYR A 332 9.49 11.44 -7.17
CA TYR A 332 9.47 11.41 -8.64
C TYR A 332 8.50 12.43 -9.23
N ALA A 333 7.27 12.49 -8.72
CA ALA A 333 6.24 13.40 -9.18
C ALA A 333 6.66 14.87 -9.02
N ASN A 334 7.26 15.23 -7.88
CA ASN A 334 7.76 16.58 -7.66
C ASN A 334 8.96 16.92 -8.55
N GLU A 335 9.92 16.01 -8.70
CA GLU A 335 11.09 16.21 -9.58
C GLU A 335 10.67 16.50 -11.02
N ASN A 336 9.58 15.89 -11.48
CA ASN A 336 9.07 16.01 -12.84
C ASN A 336 7.89 16.98 -12.98
N ALA A 337 7.49 17.67 -11.90
CA ALA A 337 6.32 18.54 -11.82
C ALA A 337 4.99 17.89 -12.29
N ILE A 338 4.85 16.58 -12.08
CA ILE A 338 3.67 15.80 -12.46
C ILE A 338 2.67 15.83 -11.31
N PRO A 339 1.41 16.27 -11.49
CA PRO A 339 0.41 16.19 -10.45
C PRO A 339 0.19 14.74 -10.02
N LEU A 340 0.34 14.48 -8.72
CA LEU A 340 0.08 13.21 -8.07
C LEU A 340 -1.16 13.36 -7.19
N ILE A 341 -2.21 12.64 -7.56
CA ILE A 341 -3.49 12.64 -6.87
C ILE A 341 -3.55 11.39 -6.02
N ASN A 342 -3.60 11.55 -4.70
CA ASN A 342 -4.01 10.45 -3.83
C ASN A 342 -5.54 10.42 -3.78
N PRO A 343 -6.18 9.38 -4.36
CA PRO A 343 -7.62 9.40 -4.62
C PRO A 343 -8.47 9.11 -3.39
N LEU A 344 -7.91 8.48 -2.35
CA LEU A 344 -8.67 7.97 -1.20
C LEU A 344 -8.06 8.36 0.16
N ALA A 345 -6.82 8.88 0.19
CA ALA A 345 -6.18 9.24 1.45
C ALA A 345 -6.87 10.44 2.11
N THR A 346 -7.03 10.35 3.42
CA THR A 346 -7.50 11.43 4.30
C THR A 346 -6.38 11.94 5.22
N ASP A 347 -5.14 11.55 4.95
CA ASP A 347 -3.97 11.99 5.70
C ASP A 347 -3.39 13.26 5.06
N GLY A 348 -3.64 14.40 5.71
CA GLY A 348 -3.17 15.71 5.24
C GLY A 348 -1.64 15.85 5.26
N SER A 349 -0.91 15.01 6.01
CA SER A 349 0.55 15.07 6.05
C SER A 349 1.20 14.76 4.70
N LEU A 350 0.53 14.00 3.82
CA LEU A 350 1.00 13.68 2.47
C LEU A 350 1.21 14.95 1.62
N LEU A 351 0.46 16.01 1.88
CA LEU A 351 0.62 17.29 1.18
C LEU A 351 1.98 17.94 1.48
N GLN A 352 2.64 17.59 2.58
CA GLN A 352 3.96 18.13 2.94
C GLN A 352 5.08 17.56 2.06
N SER A 353 4.84 16.46 1.35
CA SER A 353 5.85 15.82 0.48
C SER A 353 6.13 16.56 -0.82
N GLY A 354 5.43 17.68 -1.10
CA GLY A 354 5.78 18.61 -2.17
C GLY A 354 4.56 19.20 -2.87
N GLU A 355 4.76 20.20 -3.72
CA GLU A 355 3.69 21.01 -4.32
C GLU A 355 2.83 20.25 -5.34
N SER A 356 3.39 19.17 -5.92
CA SER A 356 2.70 18.37 -6.94
C SER A 356 1.66 17.40 -6.34
N ILE A 357 1.56 17.32 -5.01
CA ILE A 357 0.69 16.37 -4.32
C ILE A 357 -0.70 16.97 -4.08
N PHE A 358 -1.73 16.23 -4.46
CA PHE A 358 -3.14 16.54 -4.25
C PHE A 358 -3.86 15.39 -3.55
N LEU A 359 -4.84 15.71 -2.71
CA LEU A 359 -5.79 14.75 -2.15
C LEU A 359 -7.15 14.93 -2.84
N ALA A 360 -7.75 13.84 -3.31
CA ALA A 360 -9.11 13.89 -3.85
C ALA A 360 -10.18 13.98 -2.76
N HIS A 361 -9.82 13.63 -1.53
CA HIS A 361 -10.68 13.66 -0.36
C HIS A 361 -10.22 14.76 0.60
N PRO A 362 -11.13 15.34 1.41
CA PRO A 362 -10.73 16.18 2.52
C PRO A 362 -9.96 15.35 3.56
N SER A 363 -8.87 15.90 4.05
CA SER A 363 -8.11 15.33 5.17
C SER A 363 -8.94 15.30 6.44
N ILE A 364 -8.50 14.49 7.40
CA ILE A 364 -9.11 14.47 8.74
C ILE A 364 -9.09 15.87 9.37
N ASP A 365 -8.00 16.63 9.21
CA ASP A 365 -7.93 17.98 9.77
C ASP A 365 -8.99 18.91 9.14
N LEU A 366 -9.20 18.83 7.82
CA LEU A 366 -10.24 19.61 7.14
C LEU A 366 -11.65 19.19 7.56
N GLN A 367 -11.96 17.90 7.56
CA GLN A 367 -13.25 17.37 8.02
C GLN A 367 -13.59 17.85 9.44
N ILE A 368 -12.59 17.81 10.34
CA ILE A 368 -12.74 18.24 11.72
C ILE A 368 -12.87 19.76 11.83
N SER A 369 -12.12 20.52 11.04
CA SER A 369 -12.21 21.99 10.98
C SER A 369 -13.61 22.44 10.55
N GLU A 370 -14.18 21.83 9.50
CA GLU A 370 -15.54 22.10 9.04
C GLU A 370 -16.58 21.72 10.09
N THR A 371 -16.41 20.56 10.73
CA THR A 371 -17.30 20.09 11.80
C THR A 371 -17.30 21.07 12.97
N LEU A 372 -16.12 21.51 13.41
CA LEU A 372 -15.99 22.46 14.51
C LEU A 372 -16.52 23.85 14.14
N LYS A 373 -16.31 24.31 12.89
CA LYS A 373 -16.90 25.54 12.36
C LYS A 373 -18.42 25.49 12.44
N LEU A 374 -19.04 24.38 12.03
CA LEU A 374 -20.48 24.19 12.11
C LEU A 374 -20.96 24.10 13.56
N ALA A 375 -20.26 23.36 14.43
CA ALA A 375 -20.58 23.27 15.85
C ALA A 375 -20.58 24.65 16.52
N LYS A 376 -19.58 25.49 16.22
CA LYS A 376 -19.49 26.88 16.69
C LYS A 376 -20.63 27.76 16.20
N ALA A 377 -21.08 27.54 14.97
CA ALA A 377 -22.21 28.27 14.39
C ALA A 377 -23.54 27.89 15.07
N LYS A 378 -23.67 26.64 15.55
CA LYS A 378 -24.85 26.18 16.30
C LYS A 378 -24.84 26.65 17.75
N ASP A 379 -23.67 26.64 18.41
CA ASP A 379 -23.51 27.13 19.78
C ASP A 379 -22.08 27.66 20.02
N ARG A 380 -21.98 28.92 20.44
CA ARG A 380 -20.70 29.60 20.68
C ARG A 380 -19.96 29.13 21.94
N SER A 381 -20.63 28.42 22.85
CA SER A 381 -20.03 27.96 24.11
C SER A 381 -18.99 26.85 23.91
N LEU A 382 -19.07 26.10 22.81
CA LEU A 382 -18.08 25.10 22.38
C LEU A 382 -17.66 24.11 23.49
N SER A 383 -18.64 23.54 24.19
CA SER A 383 -18.43 22.41 25.11
C SER A 383 -18.83 21.09 24.44
N ALA A 384 -17.92 20.13 24.31
CA ALA A 384 -18.16 18.90 23.56
C ALA A 384 -18.10 17.64 24.43
N ALA A 385 -19.02 16.70 24.20
CA ALA A 385 -18.82 15.31 24.57
C ALA A 385 -18.31 14.52 23.35
N ILE A 386 -17.17 13.86 23.50
CA ILE A 386 -16.43 13.21 22.40
C ILE A 386 -16.50 11.69 22.57
N TYR A 387 -17.16 11.02 21.64
CA TYR A 387 -17.22 9.57 21.60
C TYR A 387 -16.51 9.02 20.38
N TYR A 388 -15.82 7.89 20.55
CA TYR A 388 -15.08 7.28 19.46
C TYR A 388 -15.04 5.77 19.54
N GLY A 389 -14.94 5.12 18.38
CA GLY A 389 -14.92 3.68 18.22
C GLY A 389 -13.57 3.02 18.52
N THR A 390 -13.41 1.81 17.98
CA THR A 390 -12.24 0.96 18.25
C THR A 390 -11.14 1.10 17.22
N SER A 391 -11.39 1.72 16.06
CA SER A 391 -10.41 1.79 14.99
C SER A 391 -9.32 2.85 15.27
N PRO A 392 -8.11 2.70 14.71
CA PRO A 392 -7.10 3.76 14.78
C PRO A 392 -7.60 5.10 14.23
N LYS A 393 -8.34 5.08 13.10
CA LYS A 393 -8.93 6.27 12.48
C LYS A 393 -9.93 6.97 13.42
N ASP A 394 -10.76 6.20 14.12
CA ASP A 394 -11.74 6.71 15.10
C ASP A 394 -11.02 7.49 16.21
N SER A 395 -9.95 6.90 16.77
CA SER A 395 -9.16 7.52 17.83
C SER A 395 -8.40 8.75 17.35
N LEU A 396 -7.90 8.73 16.11
CA LEU A 396 -7.21 9.86 15.48
C LEU A 396 -8.15 11.05 15.26
N MET A 397 -9.34 10.81 14.72
CA MET A 397 -10.37 11.85 14.55
C MET A 397 -10.78 12.46 15.89
N ALA A 398 -10.97 11.64 16.93
CA ALA A 398 -11.30 12.13 18.27
C ALA A 398 -10.18 12.97 18.90
N ALA A 399 -8.92 12.54 18.75
CA ALA A 399 -7.76 13.29 19.23
C ALA A 399 -7.61 14.62 18.47
N THR A 400 -7.80 14.62 17.15
CA THR A 400 -7.79 15.83 16.32
C THR A 400 -8.94 16.78 16.67
N TYR A 401 -10.16 16.28 16.88
CA TYR A 401 -11.29 17.09 17.34
C TYR A 401 -10.99 17.75 18.68
N ARG A 402 -10.52 16.97 19.67
CA ARG A 402 -10.15 17.49 20.98
C ARG A 402 -9.11 18.59 20.88
N ARG A 403 -8.04 18.38 20.08
CA ARG A 403 -7.00 19.37 19.85
C ARG A 403 -7.59 20.67 19.28
N ASN A 404 -8.35 20.58 18.19
CA ASN A 404 -8.90 21.76 17.51
C ASN A 404 -9.94 22.50 18.36
N LEU A 405 -10.75 21.75 19.12
CA LEU A 405 -11.71 22.31 20.08
C LEU A 405 -11.01 23.14 21.16
N LEU A 406 -9.98 22.58 21.81
CA LEU A 406 -9.22 23.26 22.88
C LEU A 406 -8.48 24.49 22.33
N SER A 407 -7.84 24.37 21.16
CA SER A 407 -7.18 25.49 20.49
C SER A 407 -8.15 26.61 20.10
N SER A 408 -9.43 26.30 19.92
CA SER A 408 -10.49 27.28 19.65
C SER A 408 -11.13 27.88 20.92
N GLY A 409 -10.59 27.58 22.10
CA GLY A 409 -11.10 28.03 23.41
C GLY A 409 -12.29 27.22 23.94
N GLY A 410 -12.62 26.08 23.31
CA GLY A 410 -13.69 25.18 23.73
C GLY A 410 -13.31 24.30 24.93
N LYS A 411 -14.27 23.52 25.43
CA LYS A 411 -14.12 22.64 26.59
C LYS A 411 -14.50 21.21 26.25
N VAL A 412 -13.72 20.24 26.72
CA VAL A 412 -14.09 18.82 26.65
C VAL A 412 -14.86 18.47 27.91
N VAL A 413 -16.15 18.14 27.76
CA VAL A 413 -17.02 17.69 28.87
C VAL A 413 -16.71 16.24 29.22
N GLU A 414 -16.58 15.38 28.21
CA GLU A 414 -16.03 14.04 28.37
C GLU A 414 -15.42 13.56 27.05
N ILE A 415 -14.51 12.59 27.15
CA ILE A 415 -14.00 11.84 26.01
C ILE A 415 -13.98 10.35 26.35
N LYS A 416 -14.73 9.53 25.60
CA LYS A 416 -14.89 8.11 25.92
C LYS A 416 -14.94 7.22 24.68
N LYS A 417 -14.30 6.06 24.82
CA LYS A 417 -14.38 4.99 23.83
C LYS A 417 -15.72 4.26 23.94
N VAL A 418 -16.47 4.17 22.85
CA VAL A 418 -17.78 3.51 22.76
C VAL A 418 -17.78 2.45 21.66
N SER A 419 -18.69 1.49 21.74
CA SER A 419 -18.84 0.41 20.76
C SER A 419 -20.17 -0.31 20.99
N GLY A 420 -20.81 -0.84 19.96
CA GLY A 420 -22.05 -1.59 20.10
C GLY A 420 -23.31 -0.71 20.08
N GLY A 421 -24.40 -1.24 20.64
CA GLY A 421 -25.72 -0.63 20.58
C GLY A 421 -26.03 0.29 21.77
N ALA A 422 -27.31 0.61 21.94
CA ALA A 422 -27.76 1.55 22.95
C ALA A 422 -27.39 1.14 24.38
N ALA A 423 -27.46 -0.17 24.72
CA ALA A 423 -27.16 -0.65 26.07
C ALA A 423 -25.68 -0.46 26.42
N GLU A 424 -24.77 -0.85 25.51
CA GLU A 424 -23.33 -0.70 25.69
C GLU A 424 -22.90 0.77 25.73
N ILE A 425 -23.51 1.61 24.89
CA ILE A 425 -23.25 3.06 24.89
C ILE A 425 -23.79 3.70 26.17
N ASN A 426 -25.01 3.35 26.60
CA ASN A 426 -25.62 3.90 27.81
C ASN A 426 -24.77 3.63 29.06
N ALA A 427 -24.14 2.44 29.13
CA ALA A 427 -23.26 2.06 30.23
C ALA A 427 -21.96 2.88 30.29
N ARG A 428 -21.55 3.53 29.20
CA ARG A 428 -20.31 4.32 29.13
C ARG A 428 -20.55 5.82 29.17
N VAL A 429 -21.62 6.30 28.53
CA VAL A 429 -21.93 7.74 28.42
C VAL A 429 -22.37 8.31 29.77
N SER A 430 -21.81 9.45 30.19
CA SER A 430 -22.13 10.09 31.46
C SER A 430 -23.55 10.64 31.49
N LEU A 431 -24.21 10.61 32.65
CA LEU A 431 -25.60 11.11 32.80
C LEU A 431 -25.74 12.62 32.60
N PHE A 432 -24.63 13.38 32.64
CA PHE A 432 -24.61 14.84 32.55
C PHE A 432 -25.55 15.52 33.54
N GLU A 433 -25.39 15.22 34.83
CA GLU A 433 -26.18 15.83 35.92
C GLU A 433 -25.91 17.33 36.11
N GLY A 434 -24.75 17.82 35.63
CA GLY A 434 -24.34 19.23 35.66
C GLY A 434 -24.47 19.95 34.30
N ALA A 435 -23.42 20.64 33.88
CA ALA A 435 -23.42 21.35 32.60
C ALA A 435 -23.43 20.38 31.41
N LYS A 436 -24.52 20.40 30.64
CA LYS A 436 -24.67 19.64 29.39
C LYS A 436 -23.66 20.13 28.34
N PRO A 437 -23.16 19.24 27.45
CA PRO A 437 -22.35 19.67 26.32
C PRO A 437 -23.21 20.49 25.34
N SER A 438 -22.61 21.49 24.71
CA SER A 438 -23.19 22.24 23.59
C SER A 438 -23.39 21.39 22.33
N HIS A 439 -22.57 20.35 22.15
CA HIS A 439 -22.69 19.38 21.07
C HIS A 439 -22.03 18.05 21.43
N ILE A 440 -22.45 17.00 20.76
CA ILE A 440 -21.87 15.66 20.86
C ILE A 440 -21.19 15.33 19.55
N VAL A 441 -20.01 14.70 19.61
CA VAL A 441 -19.36 14.13 18.43
C VAL A 441 -19.18 12.62 18.56
N LEU A 442 -19.36 11.90 17.45
CA LEU A 442 -19.17 10.45 17.35
C LEU A 442 -18.28 10.09 16.15
N PHE A 443 -17.08 9.60 16.44
CA PHE A 443 -16.16 9.07 15.44
C PHE A 443 -16.12 7.54 15.55
N SER A 444 -16.99 6.83 14.83
CA SER A 444 -17.03 5.37 14.88
C SER A 444 -17.31 4.77 13.50
N ASN A 445 -16.55 3.74 13.14
CA ASN A 445 -16.84 2.92 11.96
C ASN A 445 -17.77 1.72 12.25
N ASP A 446 -18.38 1.66 13.45
CA ASP A 446 -19.38 0.66 13.80
C ASP A 446 -20.79 1.23 13.57
N ALA A 447 -21.49 0.69 12.57
CA ALA A 447 -22.83 1.11 12.15
C ALA A 447 -23.92 0.99 13.25
N LYS A 448 -23.63 0.31 14.37
CA LYS A 448 -24.53 0.24 15.53
C LYS A 448 -24.36 1.43 16.47
N SER A 449 -23.20 2.09 16.45
CA SER A 449 -22.86 3.12 17.42
C SER A 449 -23.70 4.38 17.24
N GLY A 450 -23.98 4.78 16.00
CA GLY A 450 -24.82 5.94 15.69
C GLY A 450 -26.24 5.78 16.24
N PRO A 451 -27.01 4.76 15.81
CA PRO A 451 -28.35 4.50 16.35
C PRO A 451 -28.35 4.29 17.86
N GLY A 452 -27.33 3.62 18.41
CA GLY A 452 -27.20 3.40 19.85
C GLY A 452 -27.03 4.72 20.62
N LEU A 453 -26.14 5.61 20.16
CA LEU A 453 -25.93 6.92 20.76
C LEU A 453 -27.19 7.78 20.66
N MET A 454 -27.84 7.78 19.50
CA MET A 454 -29.11 8.49 19.30
C MET A 454 -30.15 7.99 20.32
N ASN A 455 -30.34 6.68 20.48
CA ASN A 455 -31.29 6.17 21.48
C ASN A 455 -30.97 6.62 22.92
N VAL A 456 -29.68 6.70 23.27
CA VAL A 456 -29.23 7.20 24.59
C VAL A 456 -29.52 8.69 24.75
N VAL A 457 -29.21 9.51 23.74
CA VAL A 457 -29.49 10.95 23.72
C VAL A 457 -30.99 11.21 23.87
N ALA A 458 -31.82 10.45 23.13
CA ALA A 458 -33.27 10.52 23.21
C ALA A 458 -33.81 10.13 24.59
N GLY A 459 -33.38 8.96 25.10
CA GLY A 459 -33.81 8.44 26.40
C GLY A 459 -33.44 9.35 27.57
N ARG A 460 -32.37 10.14 27.42
CA ARG A 460 -31.91 11.13 28.41
C ARG A 460 -32.45 12.54 28.19
N LYS A 461 -33.37 12.74 27.23
CA LYS A 461 -33.96 14.05 26.90
C LYS A 461 -32.89 15.10 26.55
N LEU A 462 -31.88 14.68 25.79
CA LEU A 462 -30.79 15.53 25.27
C LEU A 462 -31.01 15.91 23.80
N THR A 463 -32.25 15.85 23.33
CA THR A 463 -32.63 15.96 21.92
C THR A 463 -32.44 17.34 21.29
N ASP A 464 -32.11 18.36 22.09
CA ASP A 464 -31.79 19.71 21.58
C ASP A 464 -30.31 19.87 21.22
N ILE A 465 -29.45 18.94 21.69
CA ILE A 465 -28.00 18.97 21.50
C ILE A 465 -27.66 18.44 20.10
N PRO A 466 -26.98 19.23 19.24
CA PRO A 466 -26.47 18.76 17.96
C PRO A 466 -25.54 17.55 18.12
N VAL A 467 -25.72 16.55 17.25
CA VAL A 467 -24.87 15.37 17.15
C VAL A 467 -24.14 15.44 15.81
N PHE A 468 -22.82 15.51 15.83
CA PHE A 468 -21.97 15.37 14.66
C PHE A 468 -21.37 13.97 14.65
N ALA A 469 -21.55 13.21 13.58
CA ALA A 469 -21.06 11.85 13.52
C ALA A 469 -20.44 11.54 12.17
N VAL A 470 -19.47 10.64 12.12
CA VAL A 470 -19.06 10.06 10.82
C VAL A 470 -20.18 9.18 10.29
N ALA A 471 -20.45 9.30 9.00
CA ALA A 471 -21.54 8.65 8.31
C ALA A 471 -21.60 7.13 8.55
N ASN A 472 -20.46 6.45 8.52
CA ASN A 472 -20.31 5.01 8.80
C ASN A 472 -20.72 4.58 10.22
N SER A 473 -21.00 5.52 11.12
CA SER A 473 -21.64 5.21 12.41
C SER A 473 -23.08 4.72 12.23
N PHE A 474 -23.65 4.83 11.03
CA PHE A 474 -24.99 4.44 10.66
C PHE A 474 -24.99 3.53 9.43
N ASP A 475 -25.91 2.56 9.40
CA ASP A 475 -26.23 1.83 8.17
C ASP A 475 -27.21 2.67 7.34
N PHE A 476 -26.74 3.38 6.31
CA PHE A 476 -27.58 4.24 5.46
C PHE A 476 -28.76 3.52 4.80
N ASN A 477 -28.66 2.21 4.58
CA ASN A 477 -29.74 1.46 3.96
C ASN A 477 -30.89 1.20 4.94
N ARG A 478 -30.60 1.17 6.25
CA ARG A 478 -31.56 0.80 7.30
C ARG A 478 -31.93 1.94 8.23
N PHE A 479 -31.00 2.86 8.44
CA PHE A 479 -31.20 3.98 9.36
C PHE A 479 -32.01 5.08 8.67
N ARG A 480 -33.13 5.41 9.28
CA ARG A 480 -33.91 6.61 8.97
C ARG A 480 -34.00 7.42 10.25
N PRO A 481 -33.36 8.61 10.31
CA PRO A 481 -33.53 9.48 11.47
C PRO A 481 -35.03 9.75 11.70
N SER A 482 -35.49 9.59 12.93
CA SER A 482 -36.87 9.91 13.32
C SER A 482 -36.86 10.85 14.53
N GLY A 483 -37.89 11.70 14.64
CA GLY A 483 -37.97 12.72 15.69
C GLY A 483 -36.89 13.79 15.53
N TYR A 484 -35.90 13.83 16.43
CA TYR A 484 -34.84 14.85 16.48
C TYR A 484 -33.71 14.62 15.45
N GLY A 485 -34.02 13.95 14.33
CA GLY A 485 -33.11 13.77 13.20
C GLY A 485 -32.56 15.10 12.65
N GLY A 486 -33.33 16.18 12.75
CA GLY A 486 -32.88 17.55 12.43
C GLY A 486 -31.81 18.13 13.39
N LYS A 487 -31.25 17.32 14.30
CA LYS A 487 -30.06 17.66 15.09
C LYS A 487 -28.85 16.79 14.74
N LEU A 488 -29.00 15.84 13.83
CA LEU A 488 -27.93 14.98 13.36
C LEU A 488 -27.26 15.59 12.12
N TYR A 489 -25.93 15.62 12.18
CA TYR A 489 -25.06 16.06 11.10
C TYR A 489 -24.06 14.95 10.82
N LEU A 490 -23.91 14.54 9.56
CA LEU A 490 -23.03 13.45 9.17
C LEU A 490 -21.83 13.96 8.39
N ILE A 491 -20.63 13.60 8.83
CA ILE A 491 -19.40 13.75 8.06
C ILE A 491 -19.38 12.61 7.05
N GLU A 492 -19.72 12.91 5.80
CA GLU A 492 -19.81 12.02 4.65
C GLU A 492 -19.12 12.67 3.42
N PRO A 493 -17.81 12.46 3.25
CA PRO A 493 -17.10 12.98 2.08
C PRO A 493 -17.50 12.30 0.76
N ASP A 494 -18.12 11.12 0.83
CA ASP A 494 -18.43 10.27 -0.33
C ASP A 494 -19.93 10.27 -0.68
N PHE A 495 -20.63 11.35 -0.34
CA PHE A 495 -22.08 11.44 -0.55
C PHE A 495 -22.46 11.39 -2.03
N ILE A 496 -23.40 10.49 -2.35
CA ILE A 496 -23.98 10.35 -3.69
C ILE A 496 -25.48 10.63 -3.60
N GLU A 497 -25.93 11.65 -4.34
CA GLU A 497 -27.34 11.97 -4.44
C GLU A 497 -28.04 11.06 -5.48
N LEU A 498 -28.49 9.89 -5.03
CA LEU A 498 -29.10 8.85 -5.88
C LEU A 498 -30.35 9.31 -6.67
N THR A 499 -30.94 10.46 -6.32
CA THR A 499 -32.08 11.05 -7.01
C THR A 499 -31.72 11.87 -8.24
N LYS A 500 -30.44 12.24 -8.44
CA LYS A 500 -29.98 12.97 -9.62
C LYS A 500 -30.16 12.13 -10.88
N GLU A 501 -30.61 12.77 -11.96
CA GLU A 501 -30.79 12.08 -13.25
C GLU A 501 -29.45 11.62 -13.83
N SER A 502 -28.38 12.41 -13.69
CA SER A 502 -27.02 12.03 -14.09
C SER A 502 -26.51 10.78 -13.37
N ILE A 503 -26.92 10.55 -12.11
CA ILE A 503 -26.60 9.33 -11.38
C ILE A 503 -27.33 8.12 -11.96
N ARG A 504 -28.61 8.24 -12.31
CA ARG A 504 -29.38 7.16 -12.93
C ARG A 504 -28.83 6.79 -14.30
N GLU A 505 -28.46 7.79 -15.10
CA GLU A 505 -27.83 7.58 -16.40
C GLU A 505 -26.48 6.85 -16.23
N PHE A 506 -25.63 7.33 -15.31
CA PHE A 506 -24.37 6.65 -15.01
C PHE A 506 -24.56 5.21 -14.54
N GLN A 507 -25.51 4.95 -13.64
CA GLN A 507 -25.83 3.60 -13.16
C GLN A 507 -26.22 2.67 -14.31
N LYS A 508 -27.05 3.15 -15.23
CA LYS A 508 -27.45 2.40 -16.43
C LYS A 508 -26.24 2.11 -17.32
N THR A 509 -25.48 3.14 -17.68
CA THR A 509 -24.28 2.98 -18.53
C THR A 509 -23.24 2.06 -17.89
N TYR A 510 -23.04 2.16 -16.58
CA TYR A 510 -22.13 1.29 -15.85
C TYR A 510 -22.62 -0.16 -15.90
N TYR A 511 -23.89 -0.41 -15.57
CA TYR A 511 -24.48 -1.75 -15.59
C TYR A 511 -24.42 -2.39 -16.98
N ASP A 512 -24.76 -1.64 -18.03
CA ASP A 512 -24.72 -2.12 -19.42
C ASP A 512 -23.30 -2.55 -19.83
N LYS A 513 -22.27 -1.96 -19.23
CA LYS A 513 -20.85 -2.24 -19.53
C LYS A 513 -20.27 -3.35 -18.65
N THR A 514 -20.60 -3.40 -17.36
CA THR A 514 -19.94 -4.26 -16.37
C THR A 514 -20.80 -5.42 -15.87
N ASN A 515 -22.11 -5.40 -16.16
CA ASN A 515 -23.14 -6.29 -15.59
C ASN A 515 -23.19 -6.25 -14.05
N THR A 516 -22.71 -5.17 -13.43
CA THR A 516 -22.77 -4.95 -11.98
C THR A 516 -23.25 -3.53 -11.67
N LEU A 517 -23.79 -3.31 -10.47
CA LEU A 517 -24.11 -1.95 -10.03
C LEU A 517 -22.82 -1.22 -9.63
N PRO A 518 -22.71 0.10 -9.89
CA PRO A 518 -21.54 0.86 -9.48
C PRO A 518 -21.41 0.93 -7.96
N SER A 519 -20.20 0.78 -7.45
CA SER A 519 -19.87 1.08 -6.06
C SER A 519 -19.49 2.55 -5.91
N VAL A 520 -19.34 3.05 -4.68
CA VAL A 520 -18.87 4.42 -4.41
C VAL A 520 -17.56 4.73 -5.16
N TYR A 521 -16.68 3.74 -5.27
CA TYR A 521 -15.40 3.85 -5.96
C TYR A 521 -15.56 4.07 -7.47
N SER A 522 -16.61 3.51 -8.09
CA SER A 522 -16.92 3.75 -9.51
C SER A 522 -17.26 5.22 -9.78
N TYR A 523 -18.02 5.87 -8.88
CA TYR A 523 -18.32 7.29 -9.00
C TYR A 523 -17.07 8.15 -8.77
N GLN A 524 -16.27 7.82 -7.75
CA GLN A 524 -15.00 8.49 -7.48
C GLN A 524 -14.05 8.41 -8.68
N GLY A 525 -13.83 7.21 -9.24
CA GLY A 525 -12.96 7.05 -10.40
C GLY A 525 -13.45 7.79 -11.64
N TYR A 526 -14.76 7.85 -11.85
CA TYR A 526 -15.35 8.62 -12.93
C TYR A 526 -15.10 10.12 -12.75
N ASP A 527 -15.58 10.69 -11.66
CA ASP A 527 -15.54 12.14 -11.44
C ASP A 527 -14.13 12.68 -11.23
N GLN A 528 -13.28 11.96 -10.49
CA GLN A 528 -11.91 12.41 -10.26
C GLN A 528 -11.13 12.46 -11.58
N LEU A 529 -11.25 11.44 -12.44
CA LEU A 529 -10.60 11.50 -13.75
C LEU A 529 -11.20 12.61 -14.64
N LEU A 530 -12.52 12.79 -14.63
CA LEU A 530 -13.14 13.89 -15.36
C LEU A 530 -12.57 15.25 -14.94
N PHE A 531 -12.54 15.51 -13.63
CA PHE A 531 -12.03 16.77 -13.10
C PHE A 531 -10.57 16.99 -13.46
N PHE A 532 -9.67 16.08 -13.07
CA PHE A 532 -8.24 16.26 -13.32
C PHE A 532 -7.89 16.19 -14.81
N GLY A 533 -8.61 15.39 -15.60
CA GLY A 533 -8.49 15.33 -17.05
C GLY A 533 -8.87 16.66 -17.74
N ARG A 534 -9.96 17.29 -17.30
CA ARG A 534 -10.34 18.64 -17.76
C ARG A 534 -9.32 19.69 -17.32
N MET A 535 -8.81 19.59 -16.10
CA MET A 535 -7.83 20.55 -15.59
C MET A 535 -6.49 20.47 -16.33
N ILE A 536 -5.96 19.28 -16.58
CA ILE A 536 -4.72 19.13 -17.36
C ILE A 536 -4.92 19.58 -18.81
N ALA A 537 -6.08 19.31 -19.41
CA ALA A 537 -6.40 19.79 -20.76
C ALA A 537 -6.46 21.32 -20.85
N LYS A 538 -7.06 21.95 -19.83
CA LYS A 538 -7.26 23.40 -19.78
C LYS A 538 -5.99 24.17 -19.48
N TYR A 539 -5.15 23.66 -18.57
CA TYR A 539 -4.02 24.39 -18.02
C TYR A 539 -2.65 23.88 -18.48
N ASN A 540 -2.58 22.67 -19.05
CA ASN A 540 -1.34 22.01 -19.47
C ASN A 540 -0.27 22.10 -18.36
N GLU A 541 0.88 22.70 -18.64
CA GLU A 541 2.00 22.81 -17.68
C GLU A 541 1.65 23.63 -16.43
N ARG A 542 0.61 24.46 -16.47
CA ARG A 542 0.14 25.24 -15.33
C ARG A 542 -0.96 24.54 -14.52
N VAL A 543 -1.18 23.25 -14.74
CA VAL A 543 -2.27 22.49 -14.12
C VAL A 543 -2.31 22.63 -12.60
N GLN A 544 -1.17 22.60 -11.91
CA GLN A 544 -1.14 22.70 -10.45
C GLN A 544 -1.67 24.06 -9.95
N THR A 545 -1.25 25.16 -10.58
CA THR A 545 -1.77 26.50 -10.28
C THR A 545 -3.22 26.66 -10.75
N GLY A 546 -3.56 26.08 -11.91
CA GLY A 546 -4.90 26.09 -12.48
C GLY A 546 -5.92 25.47 -11.52
N ILE A 547 -5.66 24.25 -11.03
CA ILE A 547 -6.52 23.54 -10.08
C ILE A 547 -6.85 24.41 -8.86
N THR A 548 -5.87 25.17 -8.34
CA THR A 548 -6.02 25.92 -7.08
C THR A 548 -6.52 27.35 -7.23
N MET A 549 -6.71 27.82 -8.48
CA MET A 549 -7.00 29.22 -8.79
C MET A 549 -8.42 29.64 -8.42
N ARG A 550 -9.40 28.74 -8.59
CA ARG A 550 -10.82 29.01 -8.38
C ARG A 550 -11.60 27.71 -8.24
N LYS A 551 -12.85 27.83 -7.79
CA LYS A 551 -13.81 26.74 -7.85
C LYS A 551 -14.25 26.48 -9.30
N TYR A 552 -14.47 25.20 -9.62
CA TYR A 552 -14.95 24.76 -10.91
C TYR A 552 -16.34 24.16 -10.76
N ASP A 553 -17.33 24.91 -11.20
CA ASP A 553 -18.74 24.52 -11.14
C ASP A 553 -19.13 23.81 -12.46
N GLU A 554 -18.67 22.57 -12.61
CA GLU A 554 -19.19 21.66 -13.63
C GLU A 554 -20.11 20.60 -13.01
N ASP A 555 -20.95 19.98 -13.84
CA ASP A 555 -21.80 18.87 -13.39
C ASP A 555 -20.95 17.61 -13.18
N TYR A 556 -20.95 17.14 -11.95
CA TYR A 556 -20.28 15.94 -11.45
C TYR A 556 -21.30 15.05 -10.74
N LEU A 557 -21.03 13.74 -10.70
CA LEU A 557 -21.89 12.77 -10.03
C LEU A 557 -21.88 12.99 -8.50
N LEU A 558 -20.68 13.19 -7.95
CA LEU A 558 -20.39 13.59 -6.58
C LEU A 558 -20.74 15.07 -6.34
N SER A 559 -20.46 15.57 -5.13
CA SER A 559 -20.70 16.97 -4.75
C SER A 559 -19.78 17.99 -5.45
N GLY A 560 -18.84 17.52 -6.28
CA GLY A 560 -17.90 18.35 -7.06
C GLY A 560 -16.51 18.44 -6.44
N PHE A 561 -15.73 19.41 -6.94
CA PHE A 561 -14.34 19.62 -6.56
C PHE A 561 -14.03 21.09 -6.30
N ASP A 562 -13.43 21.39 -5.15
CA ASP A 562 -12.96 22.73 -4.82
C ASP A 562 -11.56 22.66 -4.21
N TYR A 563 -10.58 23.13 -4.98
CA TYR A 563 -9.19 23.23 -4.57
C TYR A 563 -8.76 24.69 -4.40
N THR A 564 -9.71 25.62 -4.29
CA THR A 564 -9.40 27.05 -4.17
C THR A 564 -8.50 27.27 -2.96
N LYS A 565 -7.25 27.67 -3.21
CA LYS A 565 -6.22 27.85 -2.16
C LYS A 565 -5.95 26.60 -1.31
N SER A 566 -6.22 25.41 -1.84
CA SER A 566 -6.05 24.12 -1.17
C SER A 566 -5.45 23.09 -2.13
N ARG A 567 -4.80 22.04 -1.62
CA ARG A 567 -4.40 20.87 -2.41
C ARG A 567 -5.18 19.61 -2.04
N GLU A 568 -6.18 19.75 -1.20
CA GLU A 568 -7.18 18.74 -0.87
C GLU A 568 -8.57 19.25 -1.28
N ASN A 569 -9.46 18.33 -1.66
CA ASN A 569 -10.82 18.70 -2.03
C ASN A 569 -11.58 19.26 -0.82
N SER A 570 -12.03 20.52 -0.95
CA SER A 570 -12.68 21.30 0.12
C SER A 570 -14.18 21.48 -0.06
N VAL A 571 -14.80 20.66 -0.93
CA VAL A 571 -16.26 20.59 -0.97
C VAL A 571 -16.80 20.08 0.37
N SER A 572 -17.80 20.78 0.91
CA SER A 572 -18.44 20.47 2.19
C SER A 572 -18.77 19.00 2.29
N CYS A 573 -18.21 18.36 3.31
CA CYS A 573 -18.41 16.94 3.58
C CYS A 573 -19.48 16.69 4.65
N ILE A 574 -20.28 17.70 5.04
CA ILE A 574 -21.27 17.57 6.11
C ILE A 574 -22.67 17.52 5.54
N LEU A 575 -23.43 16.48 5.89
CA LEU A 575 -24.83 16.32 5.56
C LEU A 575 -25.72 16.67 6.74
N HIS A 576 -26.87 17.27 6.45
CA HIS A 576 -27.96 17.51 7.38
C HIS A 576 -29.19 16.71 6.97
N TYR A 577 -29.97 16.24 7.94
CA TYR A 577 -31.23 15.56 7.67
C TYR A 577 -32.40 16.55 7.71
N GLU A 578 -32.95 16.84 6.53
CA GLU A 578 -34.04 17.80 6.33
C GLU A 578 -35.04 17.24 5.31
N ASP A 579 -36.34 17.47 5.52
CA ASP A 579 -37.41 16.99 4.63
C ASP A 579 -37.31 15.50 4.27
N SER A 580 -36.97 14.67 5.26
CA SER A 580 -36.78 13.23 5.12
C SER A 580 -35.62 12.78 4.21
N ARG A 581 -34.70 13.69 3.84
CA ARG A 581 -33.53 13.42 3.01
C ARG A 581 -32.24 13.99 3.60
N TRP A 582 -31.10 13.46 3.14
CA TRP A 582 -29.80 14.03 3.44
C TRP A 582 -29.47 15.13 2.44
N VAL A 583 -29.10 16.30 2.93
CA VAL A 583 -28.71 17.46 2.12
C VAL A 583 -27.34 17.98 2.57
N PRO A 584 -26.42 18.31 1.65
CA PRO A 584 -25.15 18.94 2.01
C PRO A 584 -25.36 20.29 2.70
N VAL A 585 -24.61 20.55 3.77
CA VAL A 585 -24.60 21.84 4.46
C VAL A 585 -23.84 22.87 3.64
N GLN A 586 -24.46 24.02 3.40
CA GLN A 586 -23.82 25.19 2.79
C GLN A 586 -23.30 26.12 3.89
N PHE A 587 -22.06 26.60 3.74
CA PHE A 587 -21.32 27.37 4.74
C PHE A 587 -21.26 28.88 4.46
#